data_AF-A0A7J6UJ20-F1
#
_entry.id   AF-A0A7J6UJ20-F1
#
_cell.length_a   1.000
_cell.length_b   1.000
_cell.length_c   1.000
_cell.angle_alpha   90.00
_cell.angle_beta   90.00
_cell.angle_gamma   90.00
#
_symmetry.space_group_name_H-M   'P 1'
#
loop_
_entity.id
_entity.type
_entity.pdbx_description
1 polymer ?
#
loop_
_entity_poly.entity_id
_entity_poly.type
_entity_poly.pdbx_seq_one_letter_code
_entity_poly.pdbx_strand_id
1 'polypeptide(L)'
;MAVDNSSTSSQPPGSVRVPPKADRSLIDLTKKYDIILGSSSKWRRTVLEASGCRCVDVISPDIDEKSIRGSTPLETTYKITKEKADAIMDRIGDKGWTGLLVCSDQV
;
A
#
# COMPACT_ATOMS: atom_id res chain seq x y z
N MET A 1 -5.82 40.02 17.44
CA MET A 1 -5.04 38.93 16.83
C MET A 1 -5.98 37.75 16.64
N ALA A 2 -6.38 37.49 15.40
CA ALA A 2 -7.10 36.28 15.02
C ALA A 2 -6.28 35.64 13.90
N VAL A 3 -5.78 34.44 14.15
CA VAL A 3 -5.14 33.60 13.13
C VAL A 3 -6.26 32.94 12.33
N ASP A 4 -6.44 33.40 11.10
CA ASP A 4 -7.33 32.77 10.14
C ASP A 4 -6.67 31.47 9.65
N ASN A 5 -7.24 30.35 10.07
CA ASN A 5 -6.79 29.01 9.71
C ASN A 5 -7.87 28.36 8.86
N SER A 6 -7.95 28.76 7.59
CA SER A 6 -8.90 28.18 6.64
C SER A 6 -8.31 28.10 5.23
N SER A 7 -7.42 27.13 5.00
CA SER A 7 -7.10 26.66 3.65
C SER A 7 -7.50 25.18 3.48
N THR A 8 -8.78 24.89 3.74
CA THR A 8 -9.40 23.67 3.25
C THR A 8 -9.63 23.84 1.74
N SER A 9 -8.63 23.49 0.93
CA SER A 9 -8.82 23.41 -0.52
C SER A 9 -9.82 22.29 -0.84
N SER A 10 -11.08 22.64 -1.04
CA SER A 10 -12.11 21.71 -1.52
C SER A 10 -11.86 21.44 -3.01
N GLN A 11 -11.08 20.41 -3.29
CA GLN A 11 -10.86 19.94 -4.65
C GLN A 11 -12.19 19.51 -5.28
N PRO A 12 -12.44 19.83 -6.56
CA PRO A 12 -13.71 19.52 -7.22
C PRO A 12 -13.91 18.00 -7.39
N PRO A 13 -15.17 17.53 -7.43
CA PRO A 13 -15.51 16.14 -7.68
C PRO A 13 -14.88 15.66 -8.99
N GLY A 14 -14.15 14.54 -8.96
CA GLY A 14 -13.50 13.97 -10.15
C GLY A 14 -12.05 14.43 -10.40
N SER A 15 -11.49 15.29 -9.55
CA SER A 15 -10.04 15.53 -9.56
C SER A 15 -9.31 14.26 -9.11
N VAL A 16 -8.56 13.64 -10.02
CA VAL A 16 -7.61 12.60 -9.65
C VAL A 16 -6.54 13.28 -8.79
N ARG A 17 -6.53 12.97 -7.49
CA ARG A 17 -5.43 13.41 -6.64
C ARG A 17 -4.15 12.85 -7.22
N VAL A 18 -3.28 13.73 -7.72
CA VAL A 18 -1.93 13.33 -8.12
C VAL A 18 -1.27 12.78 -6.85
N PRO A 19 -0.79 11.52 -6.87
CA PRO A 19 -0.11 10.96 -5.72
C PRO A 19 1.09 11.85 -5.34
N PRO A 20 1.30 12.14 -4.04
CA PRO A 20 2.48 12.87 -3.63
C PRO A 20 3.74 12.09 -4.04
N LYS A 21 4.81 12.82 -4.38
CA LYS A 21 6.12 12.17 -4.54
C LYS A 21 6.55 11.56 -3.22
N ALA A 22 7.06 10.34 -3.27
CA ALA A 22 7.69 9.72 -2.12
C ALA A 22 8.94 10.50 -1.72
N ASP A 23 9.30 10.40 -0.44
CA ASP A 23 10.58 10.91 0.05
C ASP A 23 11.74 10.23 -0.70
N ARG A 24 12.85 10.96 -0.87
CA ARG A 24 14.01 10.48 -1.62
C ARG A 24 14.57 9.19 -1.03
N SER A 25 14.59 9.06 0.29
CA SER A 25 15.09 7.87 0.98
C SER A 25 14.27 6.63 0.65
N LEU A 26 12.94 6.76 0.54
CA LEU A 26 12.05 5.67 0.16
C LEU A 26 12.31 5.28 -1.30
N ILE A 27 12.40 6.26 -2.20
CA ILE A 27 12.70 6.00 -3.62
C ILE A 27 14.02 5.21 -3.76
N ASP A 28 15.08 5.63 -3.07
CA ASP A 28 16.38 4.98 -3.15
C ASP A 28 16.35 3.57 -2.53
N LEU A 29 15.56 3.36 -1.46
CA LEU A 29 15.30 2.03 -0.91
C LEU A 29 14.61 1.11 -1.94
N THR A 30 13.58 1.62 -2.64
CA THR A 30 12.82 0.85 -3.65
C THR A 30 13.62 0.55 -4.92
N LYS A 31 14.72 1.28 -5.16
CA LYS A 31 15.67 0.96 -6.24
C LYS A 31 16.65 -0.13 -5.83
N LYS A 32 16.99 -0.20 -4.55
CA LYS A 32 17.92 -1.20 -4.01
C LYS A 32 17.26 -2.56 -3.83
N TYR A 33 15.98 -2.58 -3.47
CA TYR A 33 15.24 -3.80 -3.21
C TYR A 33 14.04 -3.91 -4.14
N ASP A 34 13.83 -5.09 -4.69
CA ASP A 34 12.68 -5.37 -5.55
C ASP A 34 11.39 -5.29 -4.73
N ILE A 35 10.45 -4.44 -5.16
CA ILE A 35 9.14 -4.32 -4.52
C ILE A 35 8.12 -5.21 -5.22
N ILE A 36 7.46 -6.03 -4.41
CA ILE A 36 6.25 -6.74 -4.81
C ILE A 36 5.07 -6.05 -4.11
N LEU A 37 4.07 -5.64 -4.89
CA LEU A 37 2.82 -5.15 -4.33
C LEU A 37 1.84 -6.32 -4.16
N GLY A 38 1.50 -6.60 -2.90
CA GLY A 38 0.56 -7.65 -2.48
C GLY A 38 -0.91 -7.22 -2.60
N SER A 39 -1.31 -6.70 -3.76
CA SER A 39 -2.68 -6.22 -3.99
C SER A 39 -3.08 -6.29 -5.46
N SER A 40 -4.30 -6.73 -5.75
CA SER A 40 -4.90 -6.66 -7.09
C SER A 40 -5.40 -5.25 -7.49
N SER A 41 -5.31 -4.26 -6.59
CA SER A 41 -5.82 -2.91 -6.84
C SER A 41 -4.97 -2.14 -7.84
N LYS A 42 -5.56 -1.81 -9.00
CA LYS A 42 -4.96 -0.92 -10.00
C LYS A 42 -4.60 0.44 -9.40
N TRP A 43 -5.46 1.00 -8.55
CA TRP A 43 -5.22 2.30 -7.92
C TRP A 43 -3.99 2.29 -7.02
N ARG A 44 -3.80 1.25 -6.19
CA ARG A 44 -2.63 1.15 -5.30
C ARG A 44 -1.33 1.05 -6.10
N ARG A 45 -1.34 0.30 -7.20
CA ARG A 45 -0.21 0.25 -8.15
C ARG A 45 0.08 1.64 -8.72
N THR A 46 -0.95 2.34 -9.22
CA THR A 46 -0.78 3.71 -9.76
C THR A 46 -0.22 4.68 -8.73
N VAL A 47 -0.70 4.64 -7.48
CA VAL A 47 -0.18 5.49 -6.39
C VAL A 47 1.30 5.20 -6.12
N LEU A 48 1.67 3.91 -6.03
CA LEU A 48 3.05 3.49 -5.77
C LEU A 48 3.99 3.95 -6.89
N GLU A 49 3.64 3.69 -8.16
CA GLU A 49 4.45 4.07 -9.32
C GLU A 49 4.54 5.59 -9.49
N ALA A 50 3.42 6.32 -9.35
CA ALA A 50 3.39 7.78 -9.45
C ALA A 50 4.17 8.47 -8.31
N SER A 51 4.30 7.83 -7.15
CA SER A 51 5.14 8.32 -6.07
C SER A 51 6.64 8.24 -6.39
N GLY A 52 7.02 7.53 -7.46
CA GLY A 52 8.41 7.30 -7.87
C GLY A 52 9.02 6.01 -7.31
N CYS A 53 8.24 5.20 -6.59
CA CYS A 53 8.67 3.88 -6.12
C CYS A 53 8.66 2.86 -7.28
N ARG A 54 9.67 1.99 -7.35
CA ARG A 54 9.77 0.95 -8.37
C ARG A 54 9.07 -0.33 -7.89
N CYS A 55 7.96 -0.69 -8.52
CA CYS A 55 7.27 -1.97 -8.33
C CYS A 55 7.69 -2.95 -9.45
N VAL A 56 8.18 -4.14 -9.10
CA VAL A 56 8.65 -5.13 -10.09
C VAL A 56 7.62 -6.21 -10.38
N ASP A 57 6.73 -6.50 -9.42
CA ASP A 57 5.70 -7.50 -9.58
C ASP A 57 4.48 -7.19 -8.71
N VAL A 58 3.33 -7.77 -9.07
CA VAL A 58 2.09 -7.72 -8.30
C VAL A 58 1.54 -9.11 -8.10
N ILE A 59 1.37 -9.45 -6.83
CA ILE A 59 0.79 -10.72 -6.42
C ILE A 59 -0.54 -10.41 -5.73
N SER A 60 -1.63 -10.94 -6.28
CA SER A 60 -2.89 -10.90 -5.55
C SER A 60 -2.84 -11.93 -4.42
N PRO A 61 -3.11 -11.54 -3.16
CA PRO A 61 -3.28 -12.49 -2.09
C PRO A 61 -4.54 -13.32 -2.34
N ASP A 62 -4.48 -14.61 -2.00
CA ASP A 62 -5.59 -15.55 -2.08
C ASP A 62 -6.08 -15.85 -0.66
N ILE A 63 -6.93 -14.97 -0.12
CA ILE A 63 -7.45 -15.06 1.25
C ILE A 63 -8.95 -14.75 1.29
N ASP A 64 -9.67 -15.34 2.25
CA ASP A 64 -11.06 -15.01 2.52
C ASP A 64 -11.17 -13.82 3.49
N GLU A 65 -11.08 -12.59 2.95
CA GLU A 65 -11.19 -11.35 3.73
C GLU A 65 -12.49 -11.23 4.55
N LYS A 66 -13.56 -11.94 4.17
CA LYS A 66 -14.85 -11.87 4.87
C LYS A 66 -14.85 -12.64 6.18
N SER A 67 -14.02 -13.67 6.28
CA SER A 67 -13.85 -14.49 7.49
C SER A 67 -13.03 -13.78 8.58
N ILE A 68 -12.25 -12.75 8.22
CA ILE A 68 -11.30 -12.08 9.12
C ILE A 68 -11.96 -10.86 9.75
N ARG A 69 -12.11 -10.85 11.08
CA ARG A 69 -12.68 -9.72 11.82
C ARG A 69 -11.88 -9.41 13.09
N GLY A 70 -11.71 -8.12 13.37
CA GLY A 70 -11.19 -7.59 14.62
C GLY A 70 -12.30 -6.98 15.48
N SER A 71 -11.96 -6.62 16.72
CA SER A 71 -12.86 -5.87 17.61
C SER A 71 -13.07 -4.43 17.15
N THR A 72 -12.15 -3.90 16.34
CA THR A 72 -12.19 -2.56 15.76
C THR A 72 -11.94 -2.58 14.25
N PRO A 73 -12.29 -1.51 13.52
CA PRO A 73 -11.93 -1.37 12.10
C PRO A 73 -10.42 -1.43 11.86
N LEU A 74 -9.62 -0.78 12.72
CA LEU A 74 -8.16 -0.80 12.65
C LEU A 74 -7.59 -2.22 12.85
N GLU A 75 -8.13 -2.95 13.83
CA GLU A 75 -7.70 -4.34 14.05
C GLU A 75 -8.10 -5.25 12.88
N THR A 76 -9.28 -5.01 12.29
CA THR A 76 -9.74 -5.76 11.12
C THR A 76 -8.82 -5.56 9.93
N THR A 77 -8.49 -4.31 9.57
CA THR A 77 -7.58 -4.02 8.45
C THR A 77 -6.16 -4.50 8.70
N TYR A 78 -5.68 -4.41 9.94
CA TYR A 78 -4.38 -4.95 10.32
C TYR A 78 -4.34 -6.48 10.12
N LYS A 79 -5.33 -7.21 10.63
CA LYS A 79 -5.44 -8.67 10.46
C LYS A 79 -5.50 -9.06 8.99
N ILE A 80 -6.35 -8.41 8.20
CA ILE A 80 -6.45 -8.67 6.75
C ILE A 80 -5.11 -8.40 6.07
N THR A 81 -4.47 -7.25 6.34
CA THR A 81 -3.18 -6.90 5.73
C THR A 81 -2.09 -7.91 6.07
N LYS A 82 -2.07 -8.40 7.31
CA LYS A 82 -1.13 -9.42 7.76
C LYS A 82 -1.36 -10.76 7.05
N GLU A 83 -2.60 -11.25 7.03
CA GLU A 83 -2.95 -12.50 6.33
C GLU A 83 -2.62 -12.43 4.83
N LYS A 84 -2.81 -11.27 4.19
CA LYS A 84 -2.37 -11.03 2.79
C LYS A 84 -0.86 -11.22 2.65
N ALA A 85 -0.08 -10.67 3.57
CA ALA A 85 1.36 -10.78 3.55
C ALA A 85 1.80 -12.24 3.76
N ASP A 86 1.25 -12.90 4.78
CA ASP A 86 1.59 -14.29 5.13
C ASP A 86 1.28 -15.24 3.95
N ALA A 87 0.10 -15.15 3.34
CA ALA A 87 -0.27 -15.96 2.16
C ALA A 87 0.66 -15.76 0.95
N ILE A 88 1.16 -14.54 0.74
CA ILE A 88 2.10 -14.25 -0.36
C ILE A 88 3.50 -14.74 0.00
N MET A 89 3.94 -14.56 1.26
CA MET A 89 5.24 -15.03 1.72
C MET A 89 5.34 -16.55 1.64
N ASP A 90 4.28 -17.28 1.99
CA ASP A 90 4.20 -18.74 1.83
C ASP A 90 4.38 -19.16 0.36
N ARG A 91 3.85 -18.36 -0.58
CA ARG A 91 3.98 -18.61 -2.02
C ARG A 91 5.38 -18.27 -2.56
N ILE A 92 5.99 -17.17 -2.11
CA ILE A 92 7.35 -16.77 -2.50
C ILE A 92 8.38 -17.76 -1.94
N GLY A 93 8.15 -18.23 -0.71
CA GLY A 93 9.02 -19.15 0.02
C GLY A 93 10.33 -18.52 0.48
N ASP A 94 11.09 -19.25 1.30
CA ASP A 94 12.36 -18.78 1.89
C ASP A 94 13.56 -18.97 0.93
N LYS A 95 13.43 -18.52 -0.33
CA LYS A 95 14.45 -18.72 -1.36
C LYS A 95 15.62 -17.74 -1.28
N GLY A 96 15.87 -17.13 -0.11
CA GLY A 96 16.82 -16.03 0.04
C GLY A 96 16.40 -14.77 -0.73
N TRP A 97 15.09 -14.56 -0.89
CA TRP A 97 14.57 -13.38 -1.56
C TRP A 97 14.85 -12.12 -0.73
N THR A 98 15.50 -11.14 -1.35
CA THR A 98 15.83 -9.85 -0.73
C THR A 98 15.04 -8.75 -1.41
N GLY A 99 13.79 -8.56 -0.99
CA GLY A 99 12.91 -7.52 -1.51
C GLY A 99 11.96 -6.97 -0.45
N LEU A 100 11.04 -6.10 -0.88
CA LEU A 100 10.01 -5.52 -0.03
C LEU A 100 8.64 -5.98 -0.50
N LEU A 101 7.88 -6.64 0.37
CA LEU A 101 6.47 -6.96 0.13
C LEU A 101 5.62 -5.86 0.77
N VAL A 102 4.80 -5.20 -0.05
CA VAL A 102 3.88 -4.16 0.42
C VAL A 102 2.45 -4.65 0.30
N CYS A 103 1.82 -4.90 1.44
CA CYS A 103 0.40 -5.21 1.54
C CYS A 103 -0.36 -4.03 2.17
N SER A 104 -1.65 -3.91 1.88
CA SER A 104 -2.50 -2.90 2.51
C SER A 104 -3.96 -3.30 2.44
N ASP A 105 -4.72 -2.80 3.41
CA ASP A 105 -6.17 -2.92 3.47
C ASP A 105 -6.83 -1.61 3.92
N GLN A 106 -8.11 -1.43 3.59
CA GLN A 106 -8.88 -0.23 3.93
C GLN A 106 -10.34 -0.61 4.17
N VAL A 107 -10.98 0.02 5.17
CA VAL A 107 -12.40 -0.13 5.51
C VAL A 107 -13.05 1.22 5.70
#